data_AF-A0A7V3YLK1-F1
#
_entry.id   AF-A0A7V3YLK1-F1
#
_cell.length_a   1.000
_cell.length_b   1.000
_cell.length_c   1.000
_cell.angle_alpha   90.00
_cell.angle_beta   90.00
_cell.angle_gamma   90.00
#
_symmetry.space_group_name_H-M   'P 1'
#
loop_
_entity.id
_entity.type
_entity.pdbx_description
1 polymer ?
#
loop_
_entity_poly.entity_id
_entity_poly.type
_entity_poly.pdbx_seq_one_letter_code
_entity_poly.pdbx_strand_id
1 'polypeptide(L)'
;MKIVVSHERTDFDAFASMFAVTKVFPGTHIVLWGTVNPNVRHFLSLHGTFFPFLTEKDVDWNAVETIYVVDTVYLERLSKAGHLIRENRVDYFVFDHHPVEE
;
A
#
# COMPACT_ATOMS: atom_id res chain seq x y z
N MET A 1 3.14 -4.97 -13.14
CA MET A 1 3.02 -5.35 -11.70
C MET A 1 1.99 -4.46 -11.02
N LYS A 2 1.13 -5.05 -10.18
CA LYS A 2 0.11 -4.31 -9.40
C LYS A 2 0.49 -4.29 -7.93
N ILE A 3 0.41 -3.13 -7.30
CA ILE A 3 0.71 -2.97 -5.87
C ILE A 3 -0.39 -2.23 -5.14
N VAL A 4 -0.52 -2.49 -3.85
CA VAL A 4 -1.35 -1.70 -2.94
C VAL A 4 -0.48 -1.11 -1.83
N VAL A 5 -0.68 0.17 -1.58
CA VAL A 5 0.06 0.97 -0.60
C VAL A 5 -0.93 1.70 0.32
N SER A 6 -0.47 2.05 1.51
CA SER A 6 -1.20 2.94 2.43
C SER A 6 -0.23 3.93 3.07
N HIS A 7 -0.66 4.69 4.07
CA HIS A 7 0.19 5.61 4.80
C HIS A 7 1.33 4.89 5.57
N GLU A 8 2.38 5.64 5.90
CA GLU A 8 3.39 5.17 6.87
C GLU A 8 2.78 4.91 8.24
N ARG A 9 3.36 4.00 9.03
CA ARG A 9 2.75 3.49 10.28
C ARG A 9 1.37 2.84 10.05
N THR A 10 1.24 2.13 8.94
CA THR A 10 0.08 1.29 8.59
C THR A 10 -0.51 0.61 9.83
N ASP A 11 -1.76 0.92 10.12
CA ASP A 11 -2.53 0.30 11.19
C ASP A 11 -3.40 -0.84 10.64
N PHE A 12 -4.35 -1.33 11.44
CA PHE A 12 -5.16 -2.47 11.02
C PHE A 12 -6.18 -2.14 9.95
N ASP A 13 -6.70 -0.91 9.88
CA ASP A 13 -7.66 -0.54 8.84
C ASP A 13 -6.95 -0.53 7.49
N ALA A 14 -5.86 0.25 7.42
CA ALA A 14 -4.94 0.25 6.29
C ALA A 14 -4.52 -1.17 5.88
N PHE A 15 -3.98 -1.98 6.80
CA PHE A 15 -3.46 -3.31 6.45
C PHE A 15 -4.55 -4.28 5.99
N ALA A 16 -5.72 -4.31 6.64
CA ALA A 16 -6.82 -5.16 6.24
C ALA A 16 -7.38 -4.73 4.87
N SER A 17 -7.49 -3.43 4.64
CA SER A 17 -7.89 -2.85 3.36
C SER A 17 -6.91 -3.19 2.25
N MET A 18 -5.59 -3.12 2.50
CA MET A 18 -4.56 -3.58 1.56
C MET A 18 -4.75 -5.06 1.21
N PHE A 19 -4.99 -5.92 2.21
CA PHE A 19 -5.25 -7.34 1.94
C PHE A 19 -6.54 -7.56 1.15
N ALA A 20 -7.61 -6.81 1.44
CA ALA A 20 -8.85 -6.87 0.68
C ALA A 20 -8.63 -6.53 -0.80
N VAL A 21 -7.81 -5.52 -1.10
CA VAL A 21 -7.42 -5.17 -2.48
C VAL A 21 -6.75 -6.35 -3.18
N THR A 22 -5.90 -7.15 -2.51
CA THR A 22 -5.30 -8.36 -3.13
C THR A 22 -6.32 -9.42 -3.52
N LYS A 23 -7.48 -9.45 -2.84
CA LYS A 23 -8.58 -10.38 -3.12
C LYS A 23 -9.48 -9.87 -4.22
N VAL A 24 -9.80 -8.57 -4.21
CA VAL A 24 -10.63 -7.93 -5.24
C VAL A 24 -9.89 -7.83 -6.57
N PHE A 25 -8.58 -7.56 -6.52
CA PHE A 25 -7.72 -7.41 -7.68
C PHE A 25 -6.57 -8.44 -7.64
N PRO A 26 -6.80 -9.67 -8.15
CA PRO A 26 -5.79 -10.74 -8.10
C PRO A 26 -4.45 -10.36 -8.74
N GLY A 27 -3.35 -10.84 -8.14
CA GLY A 27 -1.98 -10.53 -8.57
C GLY A 27 -1.43 -9.21 -8.02
N THR A 28 -2.18 -8.54 -7.14
CA THR A 28 -1.71 -7.34 -6.43
C THR A 28 -0.88 -7.72 -5.21
N HIS A 29 0.25 -7.04 -5.01
CA HIS A 29 1.13 -7.23 -3.85
C HIS A 29 0.96 -6.09 -2.85
N ILE A 30 0.95 -6.43 -1.56
CA ILE A 30 0.96 -5.44 -0.47
C ILE A 30 2.37 -4.86 -0.39
N VAL A 31 2.52 -3.55 -0.35
CA VAL A 31 3.83 -2.91 -0.13
C VAL A 31 3.80 -2.18 1.21
N LEU A 32 4.62 -2.65 2.16
CA LEU A 32 4.74 -2.05 3.48
C LEU A 32 5.92 -1.08 3.53
N TRP A 33 5.66 0.14 4.00
CA TRP A 33 6.67 1.17 4.18
C TRP A 33 7.35 1.04 5.54
N GLY A 34 8.68 0.92 5.55
CA GLY A 34 9.52 1.03 6.75
C GLY A 34 8.92 0.37 8.01
N THR A 35 8.35 1.20 8.90
CA THR A 35 7.71 0.76 10.13
C THR A 35 6.19 0.79 10.05
N VAL A 36 5.56 -0.36 10.35
CA VAL A 36 4.12 -0.48 10.61
C VAL A 36 3.81 -0.23 12.09
N ASN A 37 2.53 0.02 12.41
CA ASN A 37 2.03 0.13 13.78
C ASN A 37 2.46 -1.10 14.62
N PRO A 38 2.85 -0.94 15.91
CA PRO A 38 3.30 -2.05 16.74
C PRO A 38 2.35 -3.24 16.82
N ASN A 39 1.03 -2.99 16.83
CA ASN A 39 0.03 -4.06 16.88
C ASN A 39 0.01 -4.86 15.57
N VAL A 40 0.07 -4.17 14.43
CA VAL A 40 0.18 -4.80 13.10
C VAL A 40 1.50 -5.56 12.98
N ARG A 41 2.60 -5.00 13.50
CA ARG A 41 3.90 -5.67 13.53
C ARG A 41 3.84 -6.98 14.31
N HIS A 42 3.24 -6.95 15.50
CA HIS A 42 3.08 -8.14 16.32
C HIS A 42 2.24 -9.20 15.59
N PHE A 43 1.12 -8.80 15.01
CA PHE A 43 0.29 -9.67 14.18
C PHE A 43 1.07 -10.28 13.00
N LEU A 44 1.81 -9.48 12.24
CA LEU A 44 2.62 -9.95 11.13
C LEU A 44 3.78 -10.87 11.56
N SER A 45 4.31 -10.71 12.77
CA SER A 45 5.33 -11.62 13.29
C SER A 45 4.80 -13.04 13.52
N LEU A 46 3.49 -13.17 13.78
CA LEU A 46 2.81 -14.45 14.00
C LEU A 46 2.20 -15.02 12.71
N HIS A 47 1.75 -14.16 11.80
CA HIS A 47 0.91 -14.55 10.65
C HIS A 47 1.43 -14.07 9.29
N GLY A 48 2.60 -13.43 9.24
CA GLY A 48 3.08 -12.74 8.04
C GLY A 48 3.23 -13.62 6.80
N THR A 49 3.54 -14.90 6.98
CA THR A 49 3.68 -15.87 5.86
C THR A 49 2.39 -16.09 5.06
N PHE A 50 1.24 -15.69 5.60
CA PHE A 50 -0.05 -15.79 4.91
C PHE A 50 -0.28 -14.67 3.88
N PHE A 51 0.48 -13.58 3.96
CA PHE A 51 0.20 -12.35 3.21
C PHE A 51 1.24 -12.14 2.09
N PRO A 52 0.81 -11.73 0.88
CA PRO A 52 1.71 -11.47 -0.23
C PRO A 52 2.29 -10.05 -0.14
N PHE A 53 2.99 -9.74 0.96
CA PHE A 53 3.62 -8.43 1.12
C PHE A 53 5.09 -8.42 0.69
N LEU A 54 5.51 -7.26 0.20
CA LEU A 54 6.86 -6.90 -0.18
C LEU A 54 7.30 -5.72 0.68
N THR A 55 8.60 -5.64 0.95
CA THR A 55 9.17 -4.37 1.41
C THR A 55 9.42 -3.46 0.22
N GLU A 56 9.56 -2.16 0.45
CA GLU A 56 9.87 -1.18 -0.60
C GLU A 56 11.10 -1.57 -1.46
N LYS A 57 12.07 -2.26 -0.88
CA LYS A 57 13.30 -2.70 -1.56
C LYS A 57 13.09 -3.91 -2.48
N ASP A 58 12.04 -4.70 -2.22
CA ASP A 58 11.73 -5.90 -3.00
C ASP A 58 10.87 -5.56 -4.23
N VAL A 59 10.41 -4.32 -4.35
CA VAL A 59 9.56 -3.86 -5.46
C VAL A 59 10.43 -3.45 -6.65
N ASP A 60 10.19 -4.07 -7.81
CA ASP A 60 10.65 -3.54 -9.09
C ASP A 60 9.76 -2.39 -9.55
N TRP A 61 10.15 -1.17 -9.17
CA TRP A 61 9.42 0.06 -9.47
C TRP A 61 9.28 0.35 -10.96
N ASN A 62 10.12 -0.22 -11.84
CA ASN A 62 9.99 -0.03 -13.28
C ASN A 62 8.92 -0.94 -13.89
N ALA A 63 8.59 -2.04 -13.22
CA ALA A 63 7.55 -2.97 -13.63
C ALA A 63 6.17 -2.62 -13.07
N VAL A 64 6.04 -1.59 -12.21
CA VAL A 64 4.75 -1.18 -11.63
C VAL A 64 3.89 -0.50 -12.70
N GLU A 65 2.67 -1.00 -12.89
CA GLU A 65 1.70 -0.51 -13.88
C GLU A 65 0.47 0.10 -13.20
N THR A 66 0.09 -0.43 -12.03
CA THR A 66 -1.08 0.05 -11.27
C THR A 66 -0.77 0.12 -9.78
N ILE A 67 -1.17 1.23 -9.16
CA ILE A 67 -1.04 1.45 -7.72
C ILE A 67 -2.43 1.67 -7.11
N TYR A 68 -2.82 0.80 -6.20
CA TYR A 68 -3.97 1.02 -5.33
C TYR A 68 -3.51 1.72 -4.06
N VAL A 69 -4.18 2.80 -3.68
CA VAL A 69 -3.93 3.54 -2.45
C VAL A 69 -5.14 3.33 -1.54
N VAL A 70 -4.90 2.95 -0.29
CA VAL A 70 -5.95 2.78 0.71
C VAL A 70 -5.67 3.61 1.95
N ASP A 71 -6.74 4.10 2.58
CA ASP A 71 -6.69 4.73 3.92
C ASP A 71 -5.79 5.98 4.00
N THR A 72 -5.63 6.70 2.90
CA THR A 72 -4.90 7.99 2.87
C THR A 72 -5.18 8.79 1.60
N VAL A 73 -5.29 10.12 1.75
CA VAL A 73 -5.34 11.10 0.66
C VAL A 73 -3.97 11.71 0.31
N TYR A 74 -2.97 11.56 1.19
CA TYR A 74 -1.69 12.28 1.09
C TYR A 74 -0.67 11.52 0.23
N LEU A 75 -0.78 11.64 -1.09
CA LEU A 75 0.08 10.94 -2.06
C LEU A 75 1.57 11.30 -1.92
N GLU A 76 1.89 12.52 -1.49
CA GLU A 76 3.25 12.99 -1.24
C GLU A 76 3.98 12.21 -0.13
N ARG A 77 3.22 11.50 0.73
CA ARG A 77 3.75 10.67 1.82
C ARG A 77 3.91 9.20 1.44
N LEU A 78 3.66 8.83 0.18
CA LEU A 78 3.73 7.44 -0.31
C LEU A 78 5.08 7.07 -0.95
N SER A 79 6.18 7.71 -0.52
CA SER A 79 7.53 7.46 -1.02
C SER A 79 7.59 7.34 -2.57
N LYS A 80 8.21 6.27 -3.09
CA LYS A 80 8.39 6.02 -4.52
C LYS A 80 7.07 5.81 -5.26
N ALA A 81 6.05 5.22 -4.62
CA ALA A 81 4.71 5.08 -5.22
C ALA A 81 4.09 6.45 -5.48
N GLY A 82 4.13 7.35 -4.49
CA GLY A 82 3.65 8.72 -4.63
C GLY A 82 4.36 9.51 -5.74
N HIS A 83 5.66 9.25 -5.94
CA HIS A 83 6.41 9.85 -7.05
C HIS A 83 5.91 9.37 -8.41
N LEU A 84 5.73 8.06 -8.60
CA LEU A 84 5.23 7.50 -9.87
C LEU A 84 3.84 8.01 -10.22
N ILE A 85 2.96 8.14 -9.21
CA ILE A 85 1.61 8.68 -9.40
C ILE A 85 1.69 10.15 -9.86
N ARG A 86 2.48 10.99 -9.18
CA ARG A 86 2.61 12.41 -9.53
C ARG A 86 3.27 12.67 -10.88
N GLU A 87 4.12 11.75 -11.36
CA GLU A 87 4.70 11.80 -12.70
C GLU A 87 3.77 11.25 -13.80
N ASN A 88 2.54 10.83 -13.45
CA ASN A 88 1.61 10.16 -14.36
C ASN A 88 2.21 8.94 -15.08
N ARG A 89 3.06 8.18 -14.38
CA ARG A 89 3.75 7.00 -14.96
C ARG A 89 2.98 5.70 -14.80
N VAL A 90 1.93 5.70 -13.97
CA VAL A 90 1.16 4.52 -13.57
C VAL A 90 -0.30 4.88 -13.42
N ASP A 91 -1.19 3.91 -13.62
CA ASP A 91 -2.59 4.05 -13.24
C ASP A 91 -2.72 3.97 -11.72
N TYR A 92 -3.67 4.71 -11.13
CA TYR A 92 -3.90 4.63 -9.69
C TYR A 92 -5.38 4.77 -9.31
N PHE A 93 -5.72 4.18 -8.18
CA PHE A 93 -7.05 4.20 -7.59
C PHE A 93 -6.93 4.46 -6.10
N VAL A 94 -7.80 5.30 -5.54
CA VAL A 94 -7.81 5.64 -4.12
C VAL A 94 -9.10 5.12 -3.49
N PHE A 95 -8.96 4.37 -2.39
CA PHE A 95 -10.06 3.97 -1.52
C PHE A 95 -9.80 4.53 -0.13
N ASP A 96 -10.44 5.64 0.20
CA ASP A 96 -10.19 6.32 1.46
C ASP A 96 -11.50 6.87 2.05
N HIS A 97 -11.53 6.99 3.37
CA HIS A 97 -12.65 7.53 4.13
C HIS A 97 -12.35 8.87 4.80
N HIS A 98 -11.11 9.38 4.68
CA HIS A 98 -10.74 10.65 5.29
C HIS A 98 -11.44 11.81 4.57
N PRO A 99 -11.75 12.90 5.30
CA PRO A 99 -12.32 14.09 4.68
C PRO A 99 -11.34 14.65 3.65
N VAL A 100 -11.85 15.00 2.48
CA VAL A 100 -11.10 15.80 1.51
C VAL A 100 -11.08 17.22 2.08
N GLU A 101 -9.93 17.68 2.56
CA GLU A 101 -9.75 19.10 2.86
C GLU A 101 -9.82 19.88 1.54
N GLU A 102 -10.72 20.87 1.46
CA GLU A 102 -10.89 21.77 0.30
C GLU A 102 -9.73 22.78 0.17
#